data_AF-A0A8H8RB90-F1
#
_entry.id   AF-A0A8H8RB90-F1
#
_cell.length_a   1.000
_cell.length_b   1.000
_cell.length_c   1.000
_cell.angle_alpha   90.00
_cell.angle_beta   90.00
_cell.angle_gamma   90.00
#
_symmetry.space_group_name_H-M   'P 1'
#
loop_
_entity.id
_entity.type
_entity.pdbx_description
1 polymer ?
#
loop_
_entity_poly.entity_id
_entity_poly.type
_entity_poly.pdbx_seq_one_letter_code
_entity_poly.pdbx_strand_id
1 'polypeptide(L)'
;MPSSCKDIRAALAACLQESDCVMVYRNKPSDCLRAPLLETMPTQCQQLKKGLGECKRGMVDMRKRFRGNQPIAVSKELEGGSQEKAHMLYAGKPAFAETAKETAGNEPVERDWREVENEKFRKGEK
;
A
#
# COMPACT_ATOMS: atom_id res chain seq x y z
N MET A 1 9.55 15.67 2.87
CA MET A 1 8.66 16.86 2.83
C MET A 1 7.24 16.39 2.56
N PRO A 2 6.21 16.91 3.24
CA PRO A 2 4.89 16.29 3.27
C PRO A 2 4.41 16.05 1.85
N SER A 3 4.09 14.79 1.55
CA SER A 3 3.64 14.28 0.25
C SER A 3 2.58 15.22 -0.32
N SER A 4 3.01 16.10 -1.23
CA SER A 4 2.12 17.11 -1.79
C SER A 4 1.02 16.37 -2.55
N CYS A 5 -0.26 16.72 -2.34
CA CYS A 5 -1.41 16.13 -3.04
C CYS A 5 -1.42 16.38 -4.57
N LYS A 6 -0.26 16.67 -5.16
CA LYS A 6 -0.03 16.93 -6.58
C LYS A 6 -0.39 15.71 -7.42
N ASP A 7 0.02 14.51 -7.00
CA ASP A 7 -0.22 13.29 -7.78
C ASP A 7 -1.72 12.97 -7.86
N ILE A 8 -2.43 13.06 -6.73
CA ILE A 8 -3.88 12.88 -6.68
C ILE A 8 -4.61 13.97 -7.47
N ARG A 9 -4.11 15.21 -7.41
CA ARG A 9 -4.67 16.33 -8.21
C ARG A 9 -4.45 16.08 -9.71
N ALA A 10 -3.31 15.57 -10.12
CA ALA A 10 -3.00 15.26 -11.50
C ALA A 10 -3.87 14.09 -12.00
N ALA A 11 -3.98 13.01 -11.22
CA ALA A 11 -4.88 11.89 -11.52
C ALA A 11 -6.35 12.34 -11.62
N LEU A 12 -6.80 13.21 -10.72
CA LEU A 12 -8.16 13.76 -10.79
C LEU A 12 -8.36 14.64 -12.03
N ALA A 13 -7.36 15.42 -12.43
CA ALA A 13 -7.43 16.22 -13.65
C ALA A 13 -7.55 15.34 -14.90
N ALA A 14 -6.75 14.26 -14.99
CA ALA A 14 -6.85 13.28 -16.07
C ALA A 14 -8.25 12.61 -16.09
N CYS A 15 -8.75 12.17 -14.94
CA CYS A 15 -10.08 11.57 -14.83
C CYS A 15 -11.19 12.53 -15.30
N LEU A 16 -11.10 13.82 -14.96
CA LEU A 16 -12.06 14.82 -15.42
C LEU A 16 -11.97 15.09 -16.93
N GLN A 17 -10.78 15.02 -17.52
CA GLN A 17 -10.60 15.17 -18.96
C GLN A 17 -11.22 14.02 -19.76
N GLU A 18 -11.22 12.81 -19.22
CA GLU A 18 -11.84 11.64 -19.85
C GLU A 18 -13.35 11.55 -19.61
N SER A 19 -13.85 12.20 -18.56
CA SER A 19 -15.25 12.11 -18.17
C SER A 19 -16.22 12.84 -19.11
N ASP A 20 -17.42 12.27 -19.26
CA ASP A 20 -18.51 12.83 -20.07
C ASP A 20 -18.91 14.24 -19.64
N CYS A 21 -18.80 14.57 -18.35
CA CYS A 21 -19.15 15.90 -17.83
C CYS A 21 -18.38 17.03 -18.51
N VAL A 22 -17.10 16.80 -18.82
CA VAL A 22 -16.24 17.78 -19.49
C VAL A 22 -16.23 17.55 -21.01
N MET A 23 -16.17 16.30 -21.46
CA MET A 23 -16.06 15.96 -22.89
C MET A 23 -17.36 16.19 -23.66
N VAL A 24 -18.49 15.69 -23.13
CA VAL A 24 -19.80 15.73 -23.80
C VAL A 24 -20.56 17.00 -23.42
N TYR A 25 -20.72 17.23 -22.12
CA TYR A 25 -21.55 18.32 -21.62
C TYR A 25 -20.81 19.67 -21.54
N ARG A 26 -19.48 19.67 -21.76
CA ARG A 26 -18.61 20.88 -21.76
C ARG A 26 -18.75 21.75 -20.50
N ASN A 27 -19.07 21.13 -19.38
CA ASN A 27 -19.13 21.82 -18.10
C ASN A 27 -17.71 22.14 -17.62
N LYS A 28 -17.59 23.16 -16.76
CA LYS A 28 -16.32 23.45 -16.11
C LYS A 28 -15.95 22.30 -15.17
N PRO A 29 -14.68 21.88 -15.09
CA PRO A 29 -14.25 20.81 -14.18
C PRO A 29 -14.65 21.05 -12.71
N SER A 30 -14.70 22.32 -12.30
CA SER A 30 -15.16 22.73 -10.96
C SER A 30 -16.64 22.43 -10.69
N ASP A 31 -17.48 22.50 -11.72
CA ASP A 31 -18.92 22.29 -11.61
C ASP A 31 -19.27 20.79 -11.64
N CYS A 32 -18.46 19.98 -12.35
CA CYS A 32 -18.55 18.52 -12.31
C CYS A 32 -18.29 17.92 -10.91
N LEU A 33 -17.57 18.63 -10.04
CA LEU A 33 -17.26 18.19 -8.67
C LEU A 33 -18.33 18.61 -7.63
N ARG A 34 -19.43 19.24 -8.06
CA ARG A 34 -20.57 19.62 -7.23
C ARG A 34 -21.75 18.67 -7.48
N ALA A 35 -22.60 18.51 -6.47
CA ALA A 35 -23.88 17.82 -6.66
C ALA A 35 -24.78 18.67 -7.58
N PRO A 36 -25.59 18.07 -8.48
CA PRO A 36 -25.89 16.64 -8.64
C PRO A 36 -25.00 15.87 -9.63
N LEU A 37 -24.19 16.55 -10.45
CA LEU A 37 -23.42 15.94 -11.54
C LEU A 37 -22.36 14.95 -11.05
N LEU A 38 -21.98 15.05 -9.78
CA LEU A 38 -21.02 14.14 -9.17
C LEU A 38 -21.47 12.68 -9.12
N GLU A 39 -22.77 12.44 -8.96
CA GLU A 39 -23.30 11.09 -8.83
C GLU A 39 -23.35 10.37 -10.17
N THR A 40 -23.49 11.11 -11.27
CA THR A 40 -23.50 10.56 -12.63
C THR A 40 -22.09 10.26 -13.16
N MET A 41 -21.04 10.62 -12.41
CA MET A 41 -19.65 10.45 -12.81
C MET A 41 -19.13 9.04 -12.47
N PRO A 42 -18.13 8.54 -13.22
CA PRO A 42 -17.53 7.24 -12.94
C PRO A 42 -16.95 7.16 -11.53
N THR A 43 -17.05 5.97 -10.93
CA THR A 43 -16.63 5.68 -9.54
C THR A 43 -15.16 6.03 -9.30
N GLN A 44 -14.30 5.90 -10.31
CA GLN A 44 -12.89 6.30 -10.25
C GLN A 44 -12.73 7.80 -9.92
N CYS A 45 -13.43 8.70 -10.63
CA CYS A 45 -13.35 10.13 -10.35
C CYS A 45 -13.95 10.48 -8.99
N GLN A 46 -15.00 9.77 -8.55
CA GLN A 46 -15.57 9.94 -7.21
C GLN A 46 -14.58 9.54 -6.10
N GLN A 47 -13.85 8.44 -6.29
CA GLN A 47 -12.80 7.99 -5.38
C GLN A 47 -11.65 9.00 -5.32
N LEU A 48 -11.17 9.49 -6.47
CA LEU A 48 -10.12 10.50 -6.54
C LEU A 48 -10.53 11.81 -5.83
N LYS A 49 -11.80 12.22 -5.95
CA LYS A 49 -12.33 13.37 -5.19
C LYS A 49 -12.24 13.14 -3.68
N LYS A 50 -12.67 11.97 -3.20
CA LYS A 50 -12.60 11.61 -1.76
C LYS A 50 -11.14 11.60 -1.29
N GLY A 51 -10.24 10.95 -2.03
CA GLY A 51 -8.81 10.90 -1.75
C GLY A 51 -8.16 12.29 -1.72
N LEU A 52 -8.53 13.20 -2.63
CA LEU A 52 -8.03 14.58 -2.60
C LEU A 52 -8.51 15.34 -1.35
N GLY A 53 -9.74 15.10 -0.91
CA GLY A 53 -10.30 15.67 0.32
C GLY A 53 -9.57 15.18 1.57
N GLU A 54 -9.31 13.89 1.65
CA GLU A 54 -8.54 13.27 2.74
C GLU A 54 -7.08 13.73 2.74
N CYS A 55 -6.48 13.85 1.55
CA CYS A 55 -5.12 14.34 1.41
C CYS A 55 -4.98 15.77 1.94
N LYS A 56 -5.91 16.66 1.59
CA LYS A 56 -5.96 18.03 2.13
C LYS A 56 -6.22 18.07 3.63
N ARG A 57 -7.13 17.24 4.14
CA ARG A 57 -7.38 17.13 5.59
C ARG A 57 -6.12 16.68 6.33
N GLY A 58 -5.37 15.71 5.79
CA GLY A 58 -4.11 15.26 6.37
C GLY A 58 -2.99 16.30 6.38
N MET A 59 -2.98 17.23 5.41
CA MET A 59 -2.05 18.37 5.44
C MET A 59 -2.40 19.37 6.55
N VAL A 60 -3.69 19.56 6.85
CA VAL A 60 -4.13 20.50 7.90
C VAL A 60 -4.02 19.88 9.29
N ASP A 61 -4.24 18.57 9.43
CA ASP A 61 -4.22 17.86 10.71
C ASP A 61 -2.79 17.71 11.29
N MET A 62 -2.54 18.34 12.43
CA MET A 62 -1.24 18.29 13.14
C MET A 62 -0.79 16.87 13.48
N ARG A 63 -1.71 15.94 13.75
CA ARG A 63 -1.37 14.55 14.08
C ARG A 63 -0.78 13.79 12.88
N LYS A 64 -1.18 14.16 11.66
CA LYS A 64 -0.77 13.53 10.40
C LYS A 64 0.43 14.23 9.74
N ARG A 65 0.71 15.48 10.11
CA ARG A 65 1.91 16.21 9.63
C ARG A 65 3.23 15.55 10.04
N PHE A 66 3.30 14.97 11.24
CA PHE A 66 4.53 14.35 11.76
C PHE A 66 4.76 12.91 11.28
N ARG A 67 3.68 12.14 11.11
CA ARG A 67 3.77 10.74 10.65
C ARG A 67 3.80 10.62 9.12
N GLY A 68 3.66 11.73 8.41
CA GLY A 68 3.43 11.75 6.98
C GLY A 68 1.99 11.40 6.65
N ASN A 69 1.43 12.05 5.64
CA ASN A 69 0.19 11.57 5.06
C ASN A 69 0.52 10.27 4.32
N GLN A 70 -0.24 9.19 4.56
CA GLN A 70 -0.05 7.95 3.82
C GLN A 70 -0.13 8.26 2.32
N PRO A 71 0.90 7.91 1.52
CA PRO A 71 0.79 8.05 0.08
C PRO A 71 -0.38 7.17 -0.36
N ILE A 72 -1.35 7.74 -1.09
CA ILE A 72 -2.42 6.93 -1.69
C ILE A 72 -1.83 5.91 -2.70
N ALA A 73 -0.60 6.14 -3.17
CA ALA A 73 0.19 5.16 -3.92
C ALA A 73 0.51 3.86 -3.13
N VAL A 74 0.20 3.78 -1.83
CA VAL A 74 0.19 2.54 -1.04
C VAL A 74 -1.16 1.82 -1.15
N SER A 75 -1.79 1.89 -2.33
CA SER A 75 -2.61 0.79 -2.83
C SER A 75 -1.79 -0.07 -3.79
N LYS A 76 -0.56 -0.44 -3.38
CA LYS A 76 0.21 -1.58 -3.92
C LYS A 76 -0.43 -2.91 -3.48
N GLU A 77 -1.75 -2.93 -3.28
CA GLU A 77 -2.55 -4.13 -3.04
C GLU A 77 -3.30 -4.54 -4.32
N LEU A 78 -3.33 -3.68 -5.36
CA LEU A 78 -3.91 -4.01 -6.67
C LEU A 78 -2.89 -4.52 -7.69
N GLU A 79 -1.59 -4.27 -7.47
CA GLU A 79 -0.53 -4.86 -8.26
C GLU A 79 0.19 -5.88 -7.38
N GLY A 80 0.02 -7.17 -7.69
CA GLY A 80 0.60 -8.32 -6.99
C GLY A 80 2.13 -8.41 -7.09
N GLY A 81 2.83 -7.33 -6.75
CA GLY A 81 4.27 -7.27 -6.59
C GLY A 81 4.62 -7.72 -5.17
N SER A 82 5.42 -8.77 -5.10
CA SER A 82 6.05 -9.32 -3.89
C SER A 82 6.40 -8.26 -2.85
N GLN A 83 6.02 -8.53 -1.60
CA GLN A 83 6.35 -7.74 -0.42
C GLN A 83 7.83 -7.33 -0.42
N GLU A 84 8.11 -6.08 -0.76
CA GLU A 84 9.41 -5.51 -0.42
C GLU A 84 9.42 -5.21 1.08
N LYS A 85 10.48 -5.70 1.73
CA LYS A 85 10.78 -5.64 3.17
C LYS A 85 10.01 -4.53 3.88
N ALA A 86 9.00 -4.93 4.65
CA ALA A 86 8.22 -4.06 5.50
C ALA A 86 9.16 -3.18 6.33
N HIS A 87 9.30 -1.91 5.95
CA HIS A 87 10.11 -0.96 6.69
C HIS A 87 9.33 -0.62 7.96
N MET A 88 9.85 -0.98 9.13
CA MET A 88 9.21 -0.62 10.40
C MET A 88 9.13 0.91 10.49
N LEU A 89 8.00 1.41 10.99
CA LEU A 89 7.74 2.86 11.11
C LEU A 89 8.74 3.57 12.05
N TYR A 90 9.34 2.80 12.95
CA TYR A 90 10.48 3.18 13.77
C TYR A 90 11.69 2.40 13.30
N ALA A 91 12.88 2.99 13.38
CA ALA A 91 14.17 2.48 12.87
C ALA A 91 14.67 1.14 13.46
N GLY A 92 13.77 0.21 13.79
CA GLY A 92 14.05 -1.16 14.12
C GLY A 92 14.02 -2.04 12.88
N LYS A 93 14.94 -3.01 12.84
CA LYS A 93 14.87 -4.10 11.88
C LYS A 93 13.63 -4.95 12.19
N PRO A 94 12.89 -5.44 11.18
CA PRO A 94 11.77 -6.36 11.42
C PRO A 94 12.28 -7.63 12.12
N ALA A 95 11.54 -8.12 13.10
CA ALA A 95 11.92 -9.30 13.90
C ALA A 95 12.20 -10.56 13.03
N PHE A 96 11.64 -10.61 11.82
CA PHE A 96 11.76 -11.74 10.90
C PHE A 96 12.50 -11.40 9.60
N ALA A 97 13.16 -10.23 9.50
CA ALA A 97 13.87 -9.85 8.28
C ALA A 97 15.15 -10.66 8.02
N GLU A 98 15.70 -11.29 9.05
CA GLU A 98 17.01 -11.95 8.99
C GLU A 98 16.96 -13.41 9.46
N THR A 99 15.95 -13.79 10.24
CA THR A 99 15.89 -15.09 10.94
C THR A 99 15.07 -16.16 10.23
N ALA A 100 14.12 -15.77 9.37
CA ALA A 100 13.31 -16.72 8.62
C ALA A 100 13.96 -17.01 7.26
N LYS A 101 14.49 -18.22 7.08
CA LYS A 101 14.81 -18.72 5.74
C LYS A 101 13.50 -18.85 4.96
N GLU A 102 13.48 -18.37 3.72
CA GLU A 102 12.37 -18.63 2.80
C GLU A 102 12.38 -20.12 2.48
N THR A 103 11.40 -20.88 2.97
CA THR A 103 11.34 -22.33 2.76
C THR A 103 10.53 -22.64 1.50
N ALA A 104 11.06 -23.47 0.61
CA ALA A 104 10.43 -23.84 -0.67
C ALA A 104 9.28 -24.87 -0.53
N GLY A 105 8.86 -25.18 0.70
CA GLY A 105 7.78 -26.12 1.00
C GLY A 105 8.06 -27.60 0.68
N ASN A 106 9.24 -27.91 0.14
CA ASN A 106 9.67 -29.27 -0.25
C ASN A 106 11.02 -29.65 0.39
N GLU A 107 11.32 -29.07 1.54
CA GLU A 107 12.56 -29.34 2.26
C GLU A 107 12.44 -30.64 3.07
N PRO A 108 13.50 -31.45 3.15
CA PRO A 108 13.51 -32.62 4.00
C PRO A 108 13.29 -32.19 5.45
N VAL A 109 12.42 -32.89 6.16
CA VAL A 109 12.14 -32.64 7.58
C VAL A 109 13.45 -32.66 8.35
N GLU A 110 13.73 -31.59 9.09
CA GLU A 110 14.93 -31.48 9.91
C GLU A 110 14.93 -32.61 10.95
N ARG A 111 16.03 -33.38 11.00
CA ARG A 111 16.12 -34.54 11.89
C ARG A 111 16.18 -34.08 13.35
N ASP A 112 15.37 -34.69 14.21
CA ASP A 112 15.36 -34.37 15.64
C ASP A 112 16.73 -34.69 16.26
N TRP A 113 17.23 -33.79 17.11
CA TRP A 113 18.51 -33.95 17.80
C TRP A 113 18.55 -35.24 18.63
N ARG A 114 17.40 -35.67 19.17
CA ARG A 114 17.25 -36.93 19.90
C ARG A 114 17.53 -38.17 19.04
N GLU A 115 17.13 -38.15 17.78
CA GLU A 115 17.39 -39.27 16.87
C GLU A 115 18.87 -39.36 16.52
N VAL A 116 19.50 -38.21 16.30
CA VAL A 116 20.94 -38.10 16.04
C VAL A 116 21.75 -38.59 17.24
N GLU A 117 21.39 -38.18 18.46
CA GLU A 117 22.05 -38.63 19.68
C GLU A 117 21.85 -40.13 19.95
N ASN A 118 20.63 -40.64 19.77
CA ASN A 118 20.37 -42.08 19.92
C ASN A 118 21.14 -42.90 18.88
N GLU A 119 21.26 -42.43 17.63
CA GLU A 119 22.10 -43.08 16.62
C GLU A 119 23.58 -43.07 16.99
N LYS A 120 24.11 -41.95 17.51
CA LYS A 120 25.49 -41.87 18.01
C LYS A 120 25.73 -42.85 19.14
N PHE A 121 24.80 -42.92 20.10
CA PHE A 121 24.85 -43.87 21.21
C PHE A 121 24.84 -45.33 20.71
N ARG A 122 23.99 -45.65 19.73
CA ARG A 122 23.93 -46.99 19.11
C ARG A 122 25.19 -47.33 18.30
N LYS A 123 25.89 -46.33 17.75
CA LYS A 123 27.15 -46.49 17.00
C LYS A 123 28.39 -46.57 17.91
N GLY A 124 28.25 -46.37 19.22
CA GLY A 124 29.32 -46.56 20.19
C GLY A 124 30.38 -45.46 20.20
N GLU A 125 30.14 -44.33 19.54
CA GLU A 125 30.96 -43.12 19.66
C GLU A 125 30.56 -42.40 20.96
N LYS A 126 31.42 -42.51 21.99
CA LYS A 126 31.32 -41.72 23.22
C LYS A 126 31.93 -40.33 23.02
#